data_AF-A0A8B3L488-F1
#
_entry.id   AF-A0A8B3L488-F1
#
_cell.length_a   1.000
_cell.length_b   1.000
_cell.length_c   1.000
_cell.angle_alpha   90.00
_cell.angle_beta   90.00
_cell.angle_gamma   90.00
#
_symmetry.space_group_name_H-M   'P 1'
#
loop_
_entity.id
_entity.type
_entity.pdbx_description
1 polymer ?
#
loop_
_entity_poly.entity_id
_entity_poly.type
_entity_poly.pdbx_seq_one_letter_code
_entity_poly.pdbx_strand_id
1 'polypeptide(L)' 'NKNRRSRVRTYVRQVEEALAAGDKVAALEAFKAAEPELMRAATKGVLHKNTASRKVSRLAQRVKVLSA' A
#
# COMPACT_ATOMS: atom_id res chain seq x y z
N ASN A 1 -10.99 16.00 -3.34
CA ASN A 1 -10.30 14.71 -3.08
C ASN A 1 -9.11 14.75 -2.11
N LYS A 2 -8.96 15.75 -1.22
CA LYS A 2 -7.82 15.86 -0.30
C LYS A 2 -7.75 14.71 0.71
N ASN A 3 -8.88 14.38 1.34
CA ASN A 3 -8.96 13.32 2.37
C ASN A 3 -8.67 11.92 1.84
N ARG A 4 -9.06 11.62 0.59
CA ARG A 4 -8.77 10.31 -0.04
C ARG A 4 -7.29 10.18 -0.42
N ARG A 5 -6.67 11.26 -0.91
CA ARG A 5 -5.23 11.27 -1.20
C ARG A 5 -4.39 11.14 0.08
N SER A 6 -4.78 11.82 1.16
CA SER A 6 -4.08 11.68 2.44
C SER A 6 -4.21 10.27 3.01
N ARG A 7 -5.43 9.69 3.00
CA ARG A 7 -5.63 8.29 3.43
C ARG A 7 -4.72 7.31 2.71
N VAL A 8 -4.68 7.35 1.38
CA VAL A 8 -3.80 6.47 0.59
C VAL A 8 -2.33 6.66 0.98
N ARG A 9 -1.88 7.90 1.18
CA ARG A 9 -0.51 8.18 1.62
C ARG A 9 -0.21 7.59 3.00
N THR A 10 -1.15 7.70 3.93
CA THR A 10 -1.00 7.13 5.28
C THR A 10 -0.83 5.61 5.24
N TYR A 11 -1.67 4.89 4.51
CA TYR A 11 -1.58 3.44 4.40
C TYR A 11 -0.29 2.98 3.71
N VAL A 12 0.14 3.68 2.65
CA VAL A 12 1.41 3.37 1.99
C VAL A 12 2.57 3.59 2.97
N ARG A 13 2.56 4.68 3.73
CA ARG A 13 3.59 4.95 4.74
C ARG A 13 3.63 3.89 5.84
N GLN A 14 2.48 3.42 6.33
CA GLN A 14 2.43 2.35 7.33
C GLN A 14 3.08 1.06 6.84
N VAL A 15 2.85 0.68 5.58
CA VAL A 15 3.51 -0.48 4.97
C VAL A 15 5.02 -0.24 4.85
N GLU A 16 5.45 0.95 4.42
CA GLU A 16 6.86 1.29 4.33
C GLU A 16 7.58 1.31 5.69
N GLU A 17 6.92 1.79 6.75
CA GLU A 17 7.43 1.77 8.12
C GLU A 17 7.54 0.33 8.65
N ALA A 18 6.53 -0.52 8.43
CA ALA A 18 6.58 -1.93 8.80
C ALA A 18 7.68 -2.69 8.05
N LEU A 19 7.87 -2.39 6.76
CA LEU A 19 8.97 -2.93 5.96
C LEU A 19 10.34 -2.47 6.47
N ALA A 20 10.48 -1.21 6.87
CA ALA A 20 11.72 -0.68 7.43
C ALA A 20 12.05 -1.27 8.81
N ALA A 21 11.03 -1.58 9.61
CA ALA A 21 11.18 -2.25 10.90
C ALA A 21 11.54 -3.74 10.78
N GLY A 22 11.39 -4.34 9.60
CA GLY A 22 11.70 -5.76 9.37
C GLY A 22 10.65 -6.74 9.92
N ASP A 23 9.50 -6.25 10.37
CA ASP A 23 8.41 -7.08 10.90
C ASP A 23 7.54 -7.61 9.75
N LYS A 24 7.70 -8.91 9.47
CA LYS A 24 7.00 -9.61 8.39
C LYS A 24 5.49 -9.68 8.61
N VAL A 25 5.06 -9.87 9.86
CA VAL A 25 3.63 -10.03 10.20
C VAL A 25 2.94 -8.68 10.08
N ALA A 26 3.53 -7.64 10.69
CA ALA A 26 3.01 -6.28 10.60
C ALA A 26 2.97 -5.77 9.14
N ALA A 27 3.98 -6.08 8.33
CA ALA A 27 4.00 -5.68 6.92
C ALA A 27 2.91 -6.36 6.09
N LEU A 28 2.61 -7.64 6.34
CA LEU A 28 1.53 -8.36 5.66
C LEU A 28 0.14 -7.84 6.06
N GLU A 29 -0.06 -7.55 7.35
CA GLU A 29 -1.33 -6.99 7.83
C GLU A 29 -1.55 -5.56 7.29
N ALA A 30 -0.52 -4.72 7.36
CA ALA A 30 -0.57 -3.38 6.79
C ALA A 30 -0.82 -3.42 5.27
N PHE A 31 -0.20 -4.37 4.55
CA PHE A 31 -0.41 -4.54 3.12
C PHE A 31 -1.85 -4.96 2.79
N LYS A 32 -2.42 -5.92 3.52
CA LYS A 32 -3.82 -6.35 3.38
C LYS A 32 -4.80 -5.19 3.62
N ALA A 33 -4.49 -4.28 4.54
CA ALA A 33 -5.30 -3.08 4.77
C ALA A 33 -5.12 -2.01 3.67
N ALA A 34 -3.90 -1.87 3.13
CA ALA A 34 -3.57 -0.85 2.14
C ALA A 34 -4.12 -1.15 0.74
N GLU A 35 -4.16 -2.43 0.32
CA GLU A 35 -4.62 -2.87 -0.99
C GLU A 35 -6.06 -2.41 -1.35
N PRO A 36 -7.10 -2.67 -0.52
CA PRO A 36 -8.46 -2.25 -0.83
C PRO A 36 -8.61 -0.72 -0.86
N GLU A 37 -7.86 0.02 -0.05
CA GLU A 37 -7.89 1.48 -0.05
C GLU A 37 -7.26 2.08 -1.30
N LEU A 38 -6.16 1.50 -1.79
CA LEU A 38 -5.54 1.87 -3.08
C LEU A 38 -6.49 1.63 -4.25
N MET A 39 -7.18 0.49 -4.26
CA MET A 39 -8.13 0.14 -5.33
C MET A 39 -9.40 0.99 -5.27
N ARG A 40 -9.93 1.29 -4.07
CA ARG A 40 -11.03 2.25 -3.89
C ARG A 40 -10.66 3.67 -4.33
N ALA A 41 -9.41 4.08 -4.12
CA ALA A 41 -8.94 5.36 -4.59
C ALA A 41 -8.81 5.41 -6.13
N ALA A 42 -8.49 4.27 -6.77
CA ALA A 42 -8.48 4.14 -8.22
C ALA A 42 -9.90 4.23 -8.81
N THR A 43 -10.88 3.53 -8.24
CA THR A 43 -12.27 3.57 -8.72
C THR A 43 -12.91 4.94 -8.57
N LYS A 44 -12.51 5.71 -7.56
CA LYS A 44 -13.00 7.10 -7.35
C LYS A 44 -12.18 8.16 -8.10
N GLY A 45 -11.31 7.76 -9.03
CA GLY A 45 -10.55 8.69 -9.87
C GLY A 45 -9.50 9.52 -9.12
N VAL A 46 -9.15 9.13 -7.90
CA VAL A 46 -8.12 9.81 -7.09
C VAL A 46 -6.72 9.47 -7.60
N LEU A 47 -6.57 8.26 -8.14
CA LEU A 47 -5.37 7.68 -8.73
C LEU A 47 -5.76 7.01 -10.05
N HIS A 48 -4.87 7.01 -11.03
CA HIS A 48 -5.07 6.17 -12.22
C HIS A 48 -4.96 4.68 -11.83
N LYS A 49 -5.75 3.81 -12.46
CA LYS A 49 -5.74 2.35 -12.21
C LYS A 49 -4.32 1.77 -12.28
N ASN A 50 -3.58 2.12 -13.33
CA ASN A 50 -2.18 1.70 -13.50
C ASN A 50 -1.26 2.18 -12.36
N THR A 51 -1.49 3.38 -11.81
CA THR A 51 -0.70 3.88 -10.68
C THR A 51 -1.00 3.11 -9.40
N ALA A 52 -2.26 2.76 -9.16
CA ALA A 52 -2.62 1.90 -8.04
C ALA A 52 -2.01 0.50 -8.20
N SER A 53 -2.17 -0.13 -9.36
CA SER A 53 -1.60 -1.45 -9.64
C SER A 53 -0.07 -1.48 -9.52
N ARG A 54 0.64 -0.46 -10.02
CA ARG A 54 2.11 -0.35 -9.84
C ARG A 54 2.51 -0.26 -8.37
N LYS A 55 1.75 0.48 -7.55
CA LYS A 55 2.02 0.59 -6.11
C LYS A 55 1.81 -0.73 -5.39
N VAL A 56 0.69 -1.41 -5.65
CA VAL A 56 0.40 -2.73 -5.08
C VAL A 56 1.51 -3.73 -5.44
N SER A 57 1.88 -3.80 -6.72
CA SER A 57 2.94 -4.71 -7.20
C SER A 57 4.30 -4.44 -6.53
N ARG A 58 4.70 -3.16 -6.43
CA ARG A 58 5.98 -2.79 -5.77
C ARG A 58 5.99 -3.12 -4.28
N LEU A 59 4.89 -2.86 -3.57
CA LEU A 59 4.79 -3.18 -2.14
C LEU A 59 4.76 -4.70 -1.92
N ALA A 60 4.01 -5.45 -2.73
CA ALA A 60 3.99 -6.91 -2.66
C ALA A 60 5.37 -7.52 -2.89
N GLN A 61 6.14 -7.00 -3.86
CA GLN A 61 7.50 -7.46 -4.11
C GLN A 61 8.42 -7.20 -2.90
N ARG A 62 8.32 -6.03 -2.27
CA ARG A 62 9.11 -5.69 -1.08
C ARG A 62 8.78 -6.57 0.12
N VAL A 63 7.49 -6.84 0.37
CA VAL A 63 7.05 -7.77 1.41
C VAL A 63 7.56 -9.19 1.12
N LYS A 64 7.54 -9.61 -0.15
CA LYS A 64 8.07 -10.92 -0.56
C LYS A 64 9.58 -11.03 -0.35
N VAL A 65 10.35 -9.99 -0.66
CA VAL A 65 11.81 -9.98 -0.40
C VAL A 65 12.10 -10.12 1.09
N LEU A 66 11.30 -9.51 1.95
CA LEU A 66 11.44 -9.68 3.40
C LEU A 66 11.10 -11.12 3.85
N SER A 67 10.27 -11.85 3.09
CA SER A 67 9.89 -13.24 3.40
C SER A 67 10.87 -14.31 2.92
N ALA A 68 11.79 -13.98 2.00
CA ALA A 68 12.88 -14.85 1.58
C ALA A 68 14.01 -14.87 2.61
#